data_AF-A0A1G9WMJ3-F1
#
_entry.id   AF-A0A1G9WMJ3-F1
#
_cell.length_a   1.000
_cell.length_b   1.000
_cell.length_c   1.000
_cell.angle_alpha   90.00
_cell.angle_beta   90.00
_cell.angle_gamma   90.00
#
_symmetry.space_group_name_H-M   'P 1'
#
loop_
_entity.id
_entity.type
_entity.pdbx_description
1 polymer ?
#
loop_
_entity_poly.entity_id
_entity_poly.type
_entity_poly.pdbx_seq_one_letter_code
_entity_poly.pdbx_strand_id
1 'polypeptide(L)'
;MEVDGVFDIKKGEVLPSWAKYHQHYRNKEEYETKRNVIYMATESFTTSADKLGYGVFNYNEDLVLTKKGSNKRSLWELPSCFQTEKQNFKCGLSEWNVNKDGSVEVQPLGQVQEIFVSENPEVVAWAESLITNSSIYQ
;
A
#
# COMPACT_ATOMS: atom_id res chain seq x y z
N MET A 1 6.97 0.02 -0.25
CA MET A 1 7.83 0.12 0.95
C MET A 1 7.69 -1.18 1.71
N GLU A 2 8.81 -1.80 2.07
CA GLU A 2 8.86 -2.86 3.06
C GLU A 2 9.16 -2.24 4.42
N VAL A 3 8.39 -2.61 5.44
CA VAL A 3 8.43 -1.95 6.76
C VAL A 3 9.34 -2.73 7.70
N ASP A 4 10.35 -2.05 8.24
CA ASP A 4 11.25 -2.57 9.28
C ASP A 4 10.73 -2.26 10.69
N GLY A 5 10.20 -1.06 10.87
CA GLY A 5 9.77 -0.57 12.18
C GLY A 5 8.54 0.32 12.12
N VAL A 6 7.83 0.39 13.25
CA VAL A 6 6.69 1.27 13.43
C VAL A 6 6.89 2.05 14.73
N PHE A 7 6.83 3.37 14.64
CA PHE A 7 6.85 4.26 15.79
C PHE A 7 5.45 4.82 16.03
N ASP A 8 4.83 4.48 17.16
CA ASP A 8 3.53 5.01 17.58
C ASP A 8 3.71 6.30 18.38
N ILE A 9 3.52 7.43 17.68
CA ILE A 9 3.66 8.78 18.24
C ILE A 9 2.67 9.00 19.37
N LYS A 10 1.46 8.45 19.25
CA LYS A 10 0.39 8.64 20.23
C LYS A 10 0.69 7.90 21.53
N LYS A 11 1.32 6.73 21.46
CA LYS A 11 1.77 5.99 22.64
C LYS A 11 2.99 6.62 23.33
N GLY A 12 3.57 7.68 22.75
CA GLY A 12 4.73 8.36 23.30
C GLY A 12 6.03 7.59 23.09
N GLU A 13 6.10 6.73 22.07
CA GLU A 13 7.33 6.02 21.74
C GLU A 13 8.47 7.01 21.41
N VAL A 14 9.69 6.64 21.81
CA VAL A 14 10.86 7.50 21.61
C VAL A 14 11.25 7.47 20.14
N LEU A 15 11.12 8.62 19.48
CA LEU A 15 11.50 8.75 18.09
C LEU A 15 12.99 9.05 17.91
N PRO A 16 13.63 8.45 16.90
CA PRO A 16 14.93 8.88 16.41
C PRO A 16 14.93 10.37 16.06
N SER A 17 16.07 11.04 16.26
CA SER A 17 16.20 12.48 15.98
C SER A 17 15.86 12.83 14.54
N TRP A 18 16.27 12.00 13.58
CA TRP A 18 15.98 12.17 12.16
C TRP A 18 14.50 12.06 11.83
N ALA A 19 13.67 11.40 12.64
CA ALA A 19 12.23 11.25 12.36
C ALA A 19 11.40 12.45 12.84
N LYS A 20 11.97 13.35 13.64
CA LYS A 20 11.22 14.46 14.27
C LYS A 20 10.79 15.56 13.30
N TYR A 21 11.31 15.60 12.07
CA TYR A 21 10.85 16.56 11.06
C TYR A 21 9.51 16.15 10.43
N HIS A 22 9.08 14.89 10.55
CA HIS A 22 7.84 14.40 9.93
C HIS A 22 6.61 15.14 10.47
N GLN A 23 5.65 15.39 9.58
CA GLN A 23 4.40 16.11 9.89
C GLN A 23 3.61 15.43 11.02
N HIS A 24 3.60 14.10 11.05
CA HIS A 24 3.02 13.29 12.12
C HIS A 24 3.55 13.63 13.52
N TYR A 25 4.82 14.01 13.63
CA TYR A 25 5.41 14.44 14.90
C TYR A 25 5.28 15.95 15.12
N ARG A 26 5.55 16.78 14.09
CA ARG A 26 5.51 18.24 14.19
C ARG A 26 4.13 18.78 14.54
N ASN A 27 3.08 18.18 13.97
CA ASN A 27 1.70 18.59 14.20
C ASN A 27 0.97 17.52 15.02
N LYS A 28 1.69 16.80 15.90
CA LYS A 28 1.12 15.69 16.68
C LYS A 28 -0.15 16.09 17.45
N GLU A 29 -0.22 17.34 17.92
CA GLU A 29 -1.35 17.93 18.63
C GLU A 29 -2.63 17.93 17.77
N GLU A 30 -2.51 18.16 16.46
CA GLU A 30 -3.63 18.10 15.50
C GLU A 30 -4.13 16.66 15.26
N TYR A 31 -3.29 15.67 15.54
CA TYR A 31 -3.53 14.25 15.26
C TYR A 31 -3.78 13.40 16.51
N GLU A 32 -3.82 13.99 17.71
CA GLU A 32 -3.94 13.27 19.00
C GLU A 32 -5.15 12.33 19.09
N THR A 33 -6.25 12.70 18.43
CA THR A 33 -7.49 11.92 18.46
C THR A 33 -7.44 10.66 17.60
N LYS A 34 -6.47 10.54 16.68
CA LYS A 34 -6.37 9.44 15.70
C LYS A 34 -5.14 8.57 15.94
N ARG A 35 -5.08 7.41 15.27
CA ARG A 35 -3.83 6.64 15.18
C ARG A 35 -2.80 7.50 14.43
N ASN A 36 -1.62 7.65 15.01
CA ASN A 36 -0.56 8.51 14.48
C ASN A 36 0.76 7.75 14.54
N VAL A 37 1.19 7.20 13.41
CA VAL A 37 2.33 6.30 13.31
C VAL A 37 3.31 6.79 12.27
N ILE A 38 4.60 6.52 12.49
CA ILE A 38 5.65 6.67 11.47
C ILE A 38 6.18 5.28 11.16
N TYR A 39 6.14 4.91 9.89
CA TYR A 39 6.73 3.68 9.38
C TYR A 39 8.17 3.93 8.97
N MET A 40 9.06 3.03 9.39
CA MET A 40 10.46 3.00 8.98
C MET A 40 10.63 1.87 7.98
N ALA A 41 11.21 2.19 6.83
CA ALA A 41 11.47 1.19 5.80
C ALA A 41 12.73 0.38 6.10
N THR A 42 12.82 -0.83 5.54
CA THR A 42 14.08 -1.58 5.49
C THR A 42 15.08 -0.88 4.56
N GLU A 43 16.38 -1.06 4.81
CA GLU A 43 17.44 -0.53 3.92
C GLU A 43 17.38 -1.21 2.54
N SER A 44 17.18 -2.52 2.53
CA SER A 44 17.04 -3.34 1.31
C SER A 44 15.77 -4.18 1.35
N PHE A 45 15.22 -4.48 0.17
CA PHE A 45 14.07 -5.36 0.03
C PHE A 45 14.46 -6.82 0.35
N THR A 46 13.71 -7.51 1.20
CA THR A 46 14.09 -8.83 1.72
C THR A 46 14.29 -9.87 0.62
N THR A 47 13.52 -9.80 -0.46
CA THR A 47 13.60 -10.74 -1.59
C THR A 47 14.52 -10.28 -2.72
N SER A 48 15.11 -9.07 -2.63
CA SER A 48 16.01 -8.50 -3.65
C SER A 48 16.98 -7.52 -3.00
N ALA A 49 18.14 -8.01 -2.54
CA ALA A 49 19.10 -7.21 -1.78
C ALA A 49 19.72 -6.04 -2.59
N ASP A 50 19.62 -6.07 -3.91
CA ASP A 50 20.01 -5.00 -4.84
C ASP A 50 18.98 -3.87 -4.95
N LYS A 51 17.79 -4.05 -4.35
CA LYS A 51 16.71 -3.07 -4.31
C LYS A 51 16.58 -2.47 -2.91
N LEU A 52 16.30 -1.17 -2.85
CA LEU A 52 15.97 -0.50 -1.60
C LEU A 52 14.59 -0.95 -1.10
N GLY A 53 14.41 -1.02 0.23
CA GLY A 53 13.10 -1.26 0.85
C GLY A 53 12.11 -0.09 0.70
N TYR A 54 12.56 1.03 0.14
CA TYR A 54 11.80 2.27 -0.05
C TYR A 54 12.11 2.93 -1.40
N GLY A 55 11.29 3.90 -1.78
CA GLY A 55 11.48 4.72 -2.97
C GLY A 55 10.15 5.14 -3.59
N VAL A 56 10.25 5.81 -4.74
CA VAL A 56 9.10 6.22 -5.55
C VAL A 56 9.17 5.54 -6.90
N PHE A 57 8.08 4.95 -7.35
CA PHE A 57 8.05 4.35 -8.68
C PHE A 57 8.08 5.41 -9.78
N ASN A 58 8.81 5.12 -10.86
CA ASN A 58 8.52 5.74 -12.15
C ASN A 58 7.17 5.23 -12.66
N TYR A 59 6.52 6.03 -13.49
CA TYR A 59 5.28 5.62 -14.12
C TYR A 59 5.47 4.32 -14.92
N ASN A 60 4.62 3.34 -14.67
CA ASN A 60 4.50 2.09 -15.40
C ASN A 60 3.00 1.75 -15.51
N GLU A 61 2.56 1.25 -16.67
CA GLU A 61 1.17 0.81 -16.88
C GLU A 61 0.77 -0.31 -15.91
N ASP A 62 1.70 -1.18 -15.51
CA ASP A 62 1.44 -2.26 -14.56
C ASP A 62 1.08 -1.76 -13.14
N LEU A 63 1.43 -0.51 -12.81
CA LEU A 63 1.08 0.14 -11.54
C LEU A 63 -0.31 0.78 -11.58
N VAL A 64 -0.94 0.86 -12.76
CA VAL A 64 -2.25 1.49 -12.93
C VAL A 64 -3.34 0.49 -12.61
N LEU A 65 -3.92 0.62 -11.41
CA LEU A 65 -5.04 -0.22 -11.00
C LEU A 65 -6.37 0.17 -11.63
N THR A 66 -6.53 1.42 -12.12
CA THR A 66 -7.81 1.89 -12.68
C THR A 66 -8.23 1.03 -13.86
N LYS A 67 -9.46 0.49 -13.80
CA LYS A 67 -10.04 -0.32 -14.86
C LYS A 67 -9.97 0.41 -16.21
N LYS A 68 -9.40 -0.24 -17.21
CA LYS A 68 -9.24 0.33 -18.55
C LYS A 68 -10.59 0.72 -19.17
N GLY A 69 -10.66 1.93 -19.71
CA GLY A 69 -11.90 2.46 -20.31
C GLY A 69 -12.97 2.91 -19.31
N SER A 70 -12.73 2.81 -18.01
CA SER A 70 -13.63 3.33 -16.98
C SER A 70 -13.48 4.85 -16.83
N ASN A 71 -14.61 5.56 -16.66
CA ASN A 71 -14.62 6.97 -16.25
C ASN A 71 -14.47 7.13 -14.72
N LYS A 72 -14.55 6.04 -13.95
CA LYS A 72 -14.38 6.03 -12.49
C LYS A 72 -12.93 5.72 -12.13
N ARG A 73 -12.19 6.71 -11.60
CA ARG A 73 -10.78 6.54 -11.18
C ARG A 73 -10.59 5.54 -10.03
N SER A 74 -11.60 5.40 -9.17
CA SER A 74 -11.59 4.47 -8.02
C SER A 74 -12.10 3.07 -8.34
N LEU A 75 -12.55 2.81 -9.57
CA LEU A 75 -12.84 1.46 -10.00
C LEU A 75 -11.53 0.82 -10.45
N TRP A 76 -11.09 -0.18 -9.69
CA TRP A 76 -9.85 -0.89 -9.94
C TRP A 76 -10.12 -2.25 -10.56
N GLU A 77 -9.17 -2.73 -11.35
CA GLU A 77 -9.12 -4.09 -11.89
C GLU A 77 -7.86 -4.77 -11.35
N LEU A 78 -8.05 -5.80 -10.53
CA LEU A 78 -7.00 -6.56 -9.85
C LEU A 78 -6.82 -7.93 -10.51
N PRO A 79 -5.64 -8.56 -10.39
CA PRO A 79 -5.40 -9.89 -10.96
C PRO A 79 -6.22 -10.98 -10.26
N SER A 80 -6.27 -12.15 -10.88
CA SER A 80 -7.11 -13.27 -10.43
C SER A 80 -6.75 -13.84 -9.05
N CYS A 81 -5.52 -13.64 -8.57
CA CYS A 81 -5.13 -14.04 -7.21
C CYS A 81 -5.93 -13.31 -6.12
N PHE A 82 -6.67 -12.24 -6.45
CA PHE A 82 -7.53 -11.53 -5.51
C PHE A 82 -8.94 -12.13 -5.36
N GLN A 83 -9.34 -13.13 -6.14
CA GLN A 83 -10.73 -13.62 -6.16
C GLN A 83 -11.26 -14.03 -4.77
N THR A 84 -10.40 -14.59 -3.93
CA THR A 84 -10.74 -15.06 -2.59
C THR A 84 -10.55 -14.00 -1.50
N GLU A 85 -10.17 -12.78 -1.86
CA GLU A 85 -9.68 -11.78 -0.90
C GLU A 85 -10.74 -10.80 -0.41
N LYS A 86 -11.98 -10.89 -0.89
CA LYS A 86 -13.05 -9.91 -0.60
C LYS A 86 -13.20 -9.58 0.89
N GLN A 87 -13.22 -10.60 1.75
CA GLN A 87 -13.36 -10.49 3.20
C GLN A 87 -12.11 -9.94 3.91
N ASN A 88 -10.97 -9.98 3.23
CA ASN A 88 -9.68 -9.58 3.77
C ASN A 88 -9.41 -8.08 3.55
N PHE A 89 -9.99 -7.47 2.50
CA PHE A 89 -9.98 -6.02 2.30
C PHE A 89 -10.52 -5.27 3.52
N LYS A 90 -9.65 -4.58 4.27
CA LYS A 90 -10.03 -3.79 5.46
C LYS A 90 -10.45 -2.37 5.09
N CYS A 91 -11.39 -2.27 4.16
CA CYS A 91 -12.08 -1.04 3.80
C CYS A 91 -13.52 -1.34 3.40
N GLY A 92 -14.37 -0.31 3.35
CA GLY A 92 -15.69 -0.46 2.72
C GLY A 92 -15.54 -0.65 1.21
N LEU A 93 -16.36 -1.50 0.60
CA LEU A 93 -16.38 -1.74 -0.84
C LEU A 93 -17.78 -1.47 -1.39
N SER A 94 -17.89 -0.67 -2.46
CA SER A 94 -19.16 -0.49 -3.19
C SER A 94 -19.35 -1.51 -4.30
N GLU A 95 -18.26 -2.05 -4.85
CA GLU A 95 -18.28 -3.02 -5.95
C GLU A 95 -17.23 -4.12 -5.70
N TRP A 96 -17.61 -5.36 -6.04
CA TRP A 96 -16.73 -6.53 -6.12
C TRP A 96 -17.29 -7.49 -7.17
N ASN A 97 -16.67 -7.58 -8.33
CA ASN A 97 -17.09 -8.45 -9.42
C ASN A 97 -15.90 -9.28 -9.92
N VAL A 98 -16.11 -10.58 -10.13
CA VAL A 98 -15.11 -11.45 -10.75
C VAL A 98 -15.45 -11.58 -12.23
N ASN A 99 -14.51 -11.22 -13.09
CA ASN A 99 -14.63 -11.29 -14.54
C ASN A 99 -14.47 -12.72 -15.05
N LYS A 100 -14.84 -12.94 -16.32
CA LYS A 100 -14.78 -14.28 -16.94
C LYS A 100 -13.36 -14.83 -17.10
N ASP A 101 -12.39 -13.94 -17.27
CA ASP A 101 -10.95 -14.25 -17.31
C ASP A 101 -10.33 -14.39 -15.91
N GLY A 102 -11.14 -14.15 -14.87
CA GLY A 102 -10.76 -14.24 -13.49
C GLY A 102 -10.24 -12.95 -12.87
N SER A 103 -10.09 -11.83 -13.60
CA SER A 103 -9.74 -10.55 -12.98
C SER A 103 -10.84 -10.08 -12.01
N VAL A 104 -10.49 -9.23 -11.05
CA VAL A 104 -11.40 -8.77 -9.99
C VAL A 104 -11.58 -7.26 -10.09
N GLU A 105 -12.80 -6.83 -10.37
CA GLU A 105 -13.17 -5.42 -10.30
C GLU A 105 -13.55 -5.06 -8.87
N VAL A 106 -12.88 -4.05 -8.31
CA VAL A 106 -13.13 -3.59 -6.95
C VAL A 106 -13.26 -2.08 -6.92
N GLN A 107 -14.21 -1.57 -6.14
CA GLN A 107 -14.33 -0.14 -5.89
C GLN A 107 -14.31 0.13 -4.37
N PRO A 108 -13.16 0.58 -3.81
CA PRO A 108 -13.08 1.00 -2.42
C PRO A 108 -13.93 2.25 -2.13
N LEU A 109 -14.51 2.29 -0.93
CA LEU A 109 -15.25 3.44 -0.40
C LEU A 109 -14.32 4.36 0.37
N GLY A 110 -14.42 5.66 0.08
CA GLY A 110 -13.66 6.72 0.76
C GLY A 110 -12.33 7.07 0.09
N GLN A 111 -11.58 7.98 0.71
CA GLN A 111 -10.24 8.35 0.28
C GLN A 111 -9.23 7.44 0.99
N VAL A 112 -8.84 6.36 0.34
CA VAL A 112 -7.95 5.37 0.93
C VAL A 112 -6.57 5.49 0.29
N GLN A 113 -5.56 5.75 1.13
CA GLN A 113 -4.15 5.81 0.71
C GLN A 113 -3.49 4.43 0.80
N GLU A 114 -3.92 3.61 1.76
CA GLU A 114 -3.36 2.29 2.04
C GLU A 114 -4.49 1.33 2.42
N ILE A 115 -4.46 0.10 1.89
CA ILE A 115 -5.45 -0.94 2.20
C ILE A 115 -4.70 -2.19 2.64
N PHE A 116 -5.06 -2.70 3.81
CA PHE A 116 -4.70 -4.07 4.16
C PHE A 116 -5.59 -5.03 3.36
N VAL A 117 -4.94 -5.88 2.57
CA VAL A 117 -5.60 -6.99 1.86
C VAL A 117 -5.38 -8.27 2.67
N SER A 118 -4.28 -8.99 2.51
CA SER A 118 -4.02 -10.24 3.22
C SER A 118 -2.55 -10.64 3.20
N GLU A 119 -2.25 -11.77 3.85
CA GLU A 119 -0.96 -12.49 3.77
C GLU A 119 -0.96 -13.59 2.70
N ASN A 120 -1.93 -13.60 1.78
CA ASN A 120 -2.00 -14.61 0.71
C ASN A 120 -0.72 -14.58 -0.13
N PRO A 121 0.05 -15.69 -0.22
CA PRO A 121 1.32 -15.72 -0.94
C PRO A 121 1.23 -15.30 -2.41
N GLU A 122 0.12 -15.56 -3.09
CA GLU A 122 -0.05 -15.16 -4.50
C GLU A 122 -0.25 -13.65 -4.64
N VAL A 123 -0.97 -13.03 -3.70
CA VAL A 123 -1.15 -11.57 -3.65
C VAL A 123 0.17 -10.89 -3.28
N VAL A 124 0.91 -11.45 -2.33
CA VAL A 124 2.25 -10.97 -1.95
C VAL A 124 3.19 -11.06 -3.14
N ALA A 125 3.29 -12.22 -3.80
CA ALA A 125 4.14 -12.42 -4.96
C ALA A 125 3.80 -11.47 -6.12
N TRP A 126 2.50 -11.19 -6.34
CA TRP A 126 2.09 -10.17 -7.30
C TRP A 126 2.63 -8.78 -6.91
N ALA A 127 2.44 -8.35 -5.66
CA ALA A 127 2.92 -7.06 -5.19
C ALA A 127 4.46 -6.94 -5.27
N GLU A 128 5.19 -7.99 -4.90
CA GLU A 128 6.64 -8.08 -5.04
C GLU A 128 7.08 -7.99 -6.51
N SER A 129 6.34 -8.61 -7.43
CA SER A 129 6.64 -8.53 -8.86
C SER A 129 6.50 -7.10 -9.39
N LEU A 130 5.51 -6.34 -8.92
CA LEU A 130 5.36 -4.92 -9.27
C LEU A 130 6.53 -4.08 -8.74
N ILE A 131 6.96 -4.33 -7.49
CA ILE A 131 8.08 -3.62 -6.86
C ILE A 131 9.38 -3.88 -7.61
N THR A 132 9.68 -5.15 -7.90
CA THR A 132 10.95 -5.59 -8.49
C THR A 132 11.08 -5.20 -9.95
N ASN A 133 9.98 -5.28 -10.73
CA ASN A 133 9.96 -4.95 -12.15
C ASN A 133 9.82 -3.45 -12.43
N SER A 134 9.39 -2.66 -11.46
CA SER A 134 9.31 -1.20 -11.62
C SER A 134 10.67 -0.54 -11.40
N SER A 135 10.94 0.50 -12.18
CA SER A 135 12.08 1.38 -11.92
C SER A 135 11.72 2.38 -10.82
N ILE A 136 12.70 2.68 -9.96
CA ILE A 136 12.53 3.55 -8.79
C ILE A 136 13.31 4.85 -9.06
N TYR A 137 12.68 6.01 -8.83
CA TYR A 137 13.33 7.31 -8.80
C TYR A 137 14.23 7.39 -7.55
N GLN A 138 15.51 7.70 -7.76
CA GLN A 138 16.51 7.91 -6.69
C GLN A 138 16.79 9.40 -6.53
#